data_AF-A0A818RAK9-F1
#
_entry.id   AF-A0A818RAK9-F1
#
_cell.length_a   1.000
_cell.length_b   1.000
_cell.length_c   1.000
_cell.angle_alpha   90.00
_cell.angle_beta   90.00
_cell.angle_gamma   90.00
#
_symmetry.space_group_name_H-M   'P 1'
#
loop_
_entity.id
_entity.type
_entity.pdbx_description
1 polymer ?
#
loop_
_entity_poly.entity_id
_entity_poly.type
_entity_poly.pdbx_seq_one_letter_code
_entity_poly.pdbx_strand_id
1 'polypeptide(L)'
;MSTTAAPTYFRPHAFDYSAYVDGGVQMNNPTIAAYSEALRYGCRSEDIFVLSLGTGDYVHDPLRWPTASHYQMNLILGQNNYHRW
;
A
#
# COMPACT_ATOMS: atom_id res chain seq x y z
N MET A 1 -12.40 -1.55 -15.40
CA MET A 1 -12.23 -1.13 -13.99
C MET A 1 -10.84 -0.49 -13.89
N SER A 2 -10.74 0.76 -13.40
CA SER A 2 -9.50 1.57 -13.52
C SER A 2 -8.32 1.01 -12.72
N THR A 3 -8.49 0.81 -11.41
CA THR A 3 -7.37 0.50 -10.48
C THR A 3 -6.70 -0.85 -10.70
N THR A 4 -7.29 -1.72 -11.54
CA THR A 4 -6.80 -3.09 -11.80
C THR A 4 -6.32 -3.25 -13.25
N ALA A 5 -6.12 -2.15 -13.98
CA ALA A 5 -5.72 -2.16 -15.38
C ALA A 5 -4.19 -2.28 -15.54
N ALA A 6 -3.62 -3.40 -15.08
CA ALA A 6 -2.18 -3.71 -15.10
C ALA A 6 -1.58 -3.52 -16.51
N PRO A 7 -0.59 -2.62 -16.68
CA PRO A 7 0.08 -2.45 -17.96
C PRO A 7 0.65 -3.77 -18.45
N THR A 8 0.65 -3.96 -19.77
CA THR A 8 1.01 -5.21 -20.46
C THR A 8 0.00 -6.37 -20.35
N TYR A 9 -0.91 -6.35 -19.37
CA TYR A 9 -1.98 -7.35 -19.23
C TYR A 9 -3.33 -6.84 -19.73
N PHE A 10 -3.69 -5.60 -19.39
CA PHE A 10 -4.98 -5.01 -19.72
C PHE A 10 -4.84 -3.68 -20.46
N ARG A 11 -5.86 -3.30 -21.22
CA ARG A 11 -5.94 -1.96 -21.82
C ARG A 11 -6.20 -0.92 -20.72
N PRO A 12 -5.61 0.29 -20.81
CA PRO A 12 -5.98 1.40 -19.95
C PRO A 12 -7.49 1.65 -19.97
N HIS A 13 -8.06 1.97 -18.82
CA HIS A 13 -9.48 2.31 -18.72
C HIS A 13 -9.68 3.77 -19.10
N ALA A 14 -10.30 4.01 -20.25
CA ALA A 14 -10.70 5.35 -20.67
C ALA A 14 -11.96 5.78 -19.90
N PHE A 15 -11.88 6.93 -19.24
CA PHE A 15 -13.03 7.56 -18.59
C PHE A 15 -12.90 9.07 -18.71
N ASP A 16 -13.96 9.73 -19.18
CA ASP A 16 -13.94 11.11 -19.67
C ASP A 16 -12.79 11.37 -20.66
N TYR A 17 -11.91 12.32 -20.34
CA TYR A 17 -10.75 12.73 -21.14
C TYR A 17 -9.42 12.14 -20.63
N SER A 18 -9.50 11.11 -19.79
CA SER A 18 -8.35 10.53 -19.09
C SER A 18 -8.26 9.03 -19.35
N ALA A 19 -7.02 8.53 -19.37
CA ALA A 19 -6.72 7.10 -19.39
C ALA A 19 -6.14 6.70 -18.04
N TYR A 20 -6.78 5.74 -17.39
CA TYR A 20 -6.37 5.21 -16.09
C TYR A 20 -5.71 3.85 -16.25
N VAL A 21 -4.60 3.65 -15.53
CA VAL A 21 -3.89 2.37 -15.43
C VAL A 21 -3.98 1.85 -14.01
N ASP A 22 -3.47 0.65 -13.78
CA ASP A 22 -3.42 0.01 -12.46
C ASP A 22 -2.85 0.91 -11.36
N GLY A 23 -3.50 0.88 -10.20
CA GLY A 23 -3.03 1.60 -9.02
C GLY A 23 -1.66 1.12 -8.54
N GLY A 24 -1.33 -0.15 -8.78
CA GLY A 24 -0.02 -0.74 -8.47
C GLY A 24 1.15 -0.10 -9.21
N VAL A 25 0.92 0.59 -10.33
CA VAL A 25 1.95 1.40 -11.01
C VAL A 25 2.39 2.58 -10.16
N GLN A 26 1.43 3.22 -9.48
CA GLN A 26 1.70 4.37 -8.62
C GLN A 26 2.06 3.92 -7.20
N MET A 27 1.30 2.98 -6.63
CA MET A 27 1.52 2.47 -5.28
C MET A 27 0.89 1.09 -5.07
N ASN A 28 1.73 0.05 -5.17
CA ASN A 28 1.32 -1.35 -4.97
C ASN A 28 0.97 -1.70 -3.50
N ASN A 29 1.37 -0.85 -2.55
CA ASN A 29 0.88 -0.90 -1.17
C ASN A 29 0.30 0.47 -0.77
N PRO A 30 -1.03 0.66 -0.79
CA PRO A 30 -1.66 1.97 -0.59
C PRO A 30 -1.69 2.44 0.87
N THR A 31 -1.07 1.70 1.80
CA THR A 31 -1.13 1.97 3.24
C THR A 31 -0.79 3.41 3.61
N ILE A 32 0.29 3.97 3.06
CA ILE A 32 0.69 5.34 3.38
C ILE A 32 -0.23 6.41 2.75
N ALA A 33 -0.80 6.15 1.57
CA ALA A 33 -1.85 7.04 1.03
C ALA A 33 -3.06 7.05 1.95
N ALA A 34 -3.52 5.88 2.41
CA ALA A 34 -4.67 5.80 3.30
C ALA A 34 -4.40 6.52 4.63
N TYR A 35 -3.23 6.34 5.23
CA TYR A 35 -2.84 7.03 6.46
C TYR A 35 -2.75 8.55 6.28
N SER A 36 -2.06 9.01 5.22
CA SER A 36 -1.95 10.45 4.94
C SER A 36 -3.30 11.09 4.62
N GLU A 37 -4.19 10.38 3.94
CA GLU A 37 -5.53 10.86 3.64
C GLU A 37 -6.39 10.95 4.92
N ALA A 38 -6.28 9.99 5.84
CA ALA A 38 -6.96 10.07 7.13
C ALA A 38 -6.51 11.29 7.95
N LEU A 39 -5.21 11.59 7.96
CA LEU A 39 -4.70 12.83 8.57
C LEU A 39 -5.27 14.09 7.89
N ARG A 40 -5.36 14.10 6.55
CA ARG A 40 -5.96 15.21 5.79
C ARG A 40 -7.44 15.41 6.12
N TYR A 41 -8.17 14.34 6.44
CA TYR A 41 -9.55 14.41 6.92
C TYR A 41 -9.68 14.81 8.40
N GLY A 42 -8.56 15.08 9.09
CA GLY A 42 -8.56 15.56 10.46
C GLY A 42 -8.61 14.45 11.52
N CYS A 43 -8.39 13.19 11.14
CA CYS A 43 -8.18 12.13 12.12
C CYS A 43 -6.90 12.42 12.90
N ARG A 44 -6.96 12.30 14.23
CA ARG A 44 -5.76 12.41 15.07
C ARG A 44 -4.90 11.16 14.87
N SER A 45 -3.59 11.34 14.73
CA SER A 45 -2.65 10.24 14.49
C SER A 45 -2.76 9.09 15.50
N GLU A 46 -2.97 9.43 16.77
CA GLU A 46 -3.13 8.49 17.88
C GLU A 46 -4.42 7.64 17.81
N ASP A 47 -5.41 8.08 17.03
CA ASP A 47 -6.67 7.37 16.82
C ASP A 47 -6.65 6.50 15.56
N ILE A 48 -5.55 6.51 14.79
CA ILE A 48 -5.43 5.77 13.52
C ILE A 48 -4.67 4.47 13.75
N PHE A 49 -5.36 3.35 13.53
CA PHE A 49 -4.77 2.01 13.51
C PHE A 49 -4.73 1.49 12.07
N VAL A 50 -3.56 0.99 11.65
CA VAL A 50 -3.32 0.56 10.28
C VAL A 50 -3.07 -0.94 10.23
N LEU A 51 -3.84 -1.64 9.39
CA LEU A 51 -3.63 -3.04 9.04
C LEU A 51 -3.30 -3.14 7.55
N SER A 52 -2.03 -3.37 7.22
CA SER A 52 -1.58 -3.60 5.85
C SER A 52 -1.61 -5.09 5.51
N LEU A 53 -2.40 -5.50 4.51
CA LEU A 53 -2.47 -6.88 4.03
C LEU A 53 -1.83 -6.99 2.64
N GLY A 54 -0.76 -7.78 2.55
CA GLY A 54 -0.09 -8.09 1.27
C GLY A 54 -0.63 -9.35 0.61
N THR A 55 -0.31 -9.53 -0.67
CA THR A 55 -0.67 -10.73 -1.46
C THR A 55 0.46 -11.78 -1.53
N GLY A 56 1.47 -11.63 -0.67
CA GLY A 56 2.69 -12.42 -0.71
C GLY A 56 3.72 -11.89 -1.70
N ASP A 57 4.98 -12.28 -1.48
CA ASP A 57 6.12 -11.96 -2.34
C ASP A 57 6.72 -13.23 -2.91
N TYR A 58 7.27 -13.13 -4.12
CA TYR A 58 8.05 -14.22 -4.69
C TYR A 58 9.44 -14.27 -4.05
N VAL A 59 9.72 -15.33 -3.30
CA VAL A 59 11.05 -15.57 -2.71
C VAL A 59 11.83 -16.48 -3.64
N HIS A 60 12.91 -15.95 -4.22
CA HIS A 60 13.79 -16.70 -5.09
C HIS A 60 14.86 -17.45 -4.26
N ASP A 61 14.50 -18.56 -3.61
CA ASP A 61 15.46 -19.52 -3.05
C ASP A 61 14.79 -20.90 -2.87
N PRO A 62 15.15 -21.93 -3.68
CA PRO A 62 14.57 -23.26 -3.54
C PRO A 62 15.05 -24.03 -2.30
N LEU A 63 16.04 -23.53 -1.54
CA LEU A 63 16.65 -24.22 -0.40
C LEU A 63 16.49 -23.50 0.95
N ARG A 64 15.96 -22.27 0.98
CA ARG A 64 15.57 -21.60 2.23
C ARG A 64 14.08 -21.77 2.49
N TRP A 65 13.76 -22.59 3.48
CA TRP A 65 12.42 -22.64 4.07
C TRP A 65 12.02 -21.24 4.56
N PRO A 66 10.79 -20.77 4.25
CA PRO A 66 10.37 -19.45 4.69
C PRO A 66 10.25 -19.46 6.21
N THR A 67 11.22 -18.85 6.90
CA THR A 67 11.10 -18.51 8.33
C THR A 67 9.91 -17.58 8.52
N ALA A 68 9.26 -17.58 9.69
CA ALA A 68 8.04 -16.81 9.98
C ALA A 68 8.11 -15.28 9.69
N SER A 69 9.29 -14.75 9.37
CA SER A 69 9.51 -13.37 8.92
C SER A 69 8.98 -13.06 7.51
N HIS A 70 8.56 -14.05 6.70
CA HIS A 70 8.12 -13.81 5.32
C HIS A 70 6.68 -13.30 5.20
N TYR A 71 5.88 -13.39 6.28
CA TYR A 71 4.61 -12.68 6.38
C TYR A 71 4.90 -11.29 6.95
N GLN A 72 5.23 -10.35 6.08
CA GLN A 72 5.50 -8.98 6.54
C GLN A 72 4.19 -8.25 6.84
N MET A 73 3.68 -8.45 8.06
CA MET A 73 2.64 -7.59 8.64
C MET A 73 3.30 -6.31 9.11
N ASN A 74 3.27 -5.26 8.30
CA ASN A 74 3.72 -3.93 8.72
C ASN A 74 2.61 -3.26 9.54
N LEU A 75 2.78 -3.24 10.86
CA LEU A 75 1.98 -2.41 11.76
C LEU A 75 2.67 -1.05 11.88
N ILE A 76 2.10 -0.02 11.26
CA ILE A 76 2.52 1.36 11.50
C ILE A 76 1.75 1.82 12.73
N LEU A 77 2.43 1.83 13.88
CA LEU A 77 1.92 2.49 15.08
C LEU A 77 2.33 3.97 15.02
N GLY A 78 1.36 4.87 14.99
CA GLY A 78 1.57 6.31 15.18
C GLY A 78 2.04 6.59 16.61
N GLN A 79 3.33 6.39 16.88
CA GLN A 79 3.94 6.73 18.17
C GLN A 79 4.33 8.21 18.16
N ASN A 80 3.60 8.99 18.96
CA ASN A 80 3.94 10.35 19.35
C ASN A 80 5.40 10.44 19.81
N ASN A 81 6.26 11.10 19.03
CA ASN A 81 7.51 11.65 19.53
C ASN A 81 7.49 13.16 19.29
N TYR A 82 7.24 13.88 20.38
CA TYR A 82 7.53 15.29 20.50
C TYR A 82 9.05 15.52 20.32
N HIS A 83 9.38 16.47 19.43
CA HIS A 83 10.53 17.39 19.47
C HIS A 83 11.51 17.42 18.28
N ARG A 84 11.55 18.66 17.74
CA ARG A 84 12.63 19.42 17.07
C ARG A 84 12.84 19.24 15.57
N TRP A 85 12.45 20.34 14.90
CA TRP A 85 12.90 20.95 13.65
C TRP A 85 14.08 20.32 12.93
#